data_AF-A0A662I0J1-F1
#
_entry.id   AF-A0A662I0J1-F1
#
_cell.length_a   1.000
_cell.length_b   1.000
_cell.length_c   1.000
_cell.angle_alpha   90.00
_cell.angle_beta   90.00
_cell.angle_gamma   90.00
#
_symmetry.space_group_name_H-M   'P 1'
#
loop_
_entity.id
_entity.type
_entity.pdbx_description
1 polymer ?
#
loop_
_entity_poly.entity_id
_entity_poly.type
_entity_poly.pdbx_seq_one_letter_code
_entity_poly.pdbx_strand_id
1 'polypeptide(L)'
;MAKMKAAVLYADFDPRPGYELTPDEKRTRKVREGNKVWRNPKLKLEERDIPEPKPDEVLIRVKACGICGSDIHFLETDEDGYIIYPGLTRFPCVIG
;
A
#
# COMPACT_ATOMS: atom_id res chain seq x y z
N MET A 1 -12.11 18.66 -14.43
CA MET A 1 -12.52 18.40 -13.03
C MET A 1 -11.30 18.56 -12.14
N ALA A 2 -11.46 19.02 -10.90
CA ALA A 2 -10.33 19.18 -9.98
C ALA A 2 -9.74 17.80 -9.61
N LYS A 3 -8.41 17.68 -9.60
CA LYS A 3 -7.66 16.49 -9.18
C LYS A 3 -7.06 16.73 -7.79
N MET A 4 -6.78 15.64 -7.07
CA MET A 4 -5.99 15.68 -5.84
C MET A 4 -4.65 14.98 -6.04
N LYS A 5 -3.62 15.40 -5.29
CA LYS A 5 -2.35 14.67 -5.22
C LYS A 5 -2.40 13.65 -4.08
N ALA A 6 -1.89 12.46 -4.31
CA ALA A 6 -1.84 11.38 -3.33
C ALA A 6 -0.47 10.69 -3.34
N ALA A 7 0.03 10.32 -2.16
CA ALA A 7 1.22 9.50 -2.00
C ALA A 7 0.82 8.03 -2.16
N VAL A 8 1.12 7.45 -3.31
CA VAL A 8 0.73 6.08 -3.68
C VAL A 8 1.96 5.18 -3.61
N LEU A 9 1.88 4.16 -2.77
CA LEU A 9 2.92 3.14 -2.66
C LEU A 9 2.60 1.97 -3.59
N TYR A 10 3.58 1.63 -4.42
CA TYR A 10 3.59 0.47 -5.30
C TYR A 10 4.62 -0.53 -4.80
N ALA A 11 4.40 -1.81 -5.07
CA ALA A 11 5.41 -2.86 -4.92
C ALA A 11 5.06 -4.02 -5.86
N ASP A 12 6.05 -4.82 -6.21
CA ASP A 12 5.89 -6.02 -7.01
C ASP A 12 5.28 -7.13 -6.13
N PHE A 13 4.27 -7.82 -6.66
CA PHE A 13 3.68 -8.98 -6.00
C PHE A 13 4.53 -10.21 -6.32
N ASP A 14 5.51 -10.50 -5.46
CA ASP A 14 6.57 -11.50 -5.68
C ASP A 14 6.74 -12.39 -4.43
N PRO A 15 5.78 -13.28 -4.10
CA PRO A 15 5.85 -14.16 -2.93
C PRO A 15 7.22 -14.85 -2.77
N ARG A 16 7.80 -14.76 -1.57
CA ARG A 16 9.04 -15.47 -1.24
C ARG A 16 8.88 -16.98 -1.51
N PRO A 17 9.95 -17.67 -1.90
CA PRO A 17 9.93 -19.13 -2.03
C PRO A 17 9.41 -19.79 -0.75
N GLY A 18 8.43 -20.69 -0.90
CA GLY A 18 7.78 -21.39 0.21
C GLY A 18 6.61 -20.65 0.87
N TYR A 19 6.31 -19.41 0.48
CA TYR A 19 5.08 -18.74 0.93
C TYR A 19 3.88 -19.20 0.11
N GLU A 20 2.98 -19.95 0.74
CA GLU A 20 1.76 -20.42 0.10
C GLU A 20 0.62 -19.42 0.25
N LEU A 21 0.30 -18.72 -0.84
CA LEU A 21 -0.83 -17.81 -0.88
C LEU A 21 -2.16 -18.56 -0.64
N THR A 22 -2.96 -18.05 0.28
CA THR A 22 -4.33 -18.50 0.47
C THR A 22 -5.20 -18.20 -0.77
N PRO A 23 -6.36 -18.87 -0.95
CA PRO A 23 -7.28 -18.54 -2.04
C PRO A 23 -7.70 -17.07 -2.08
N ASP A 24 -7.88 -16.46 -0.91
CA ASP A 24 -8.23 -15.04 -0.78
C ASP A 24 -7.09 -14.11 -1.18
N GLU A 25 -5.85 -14.45 -0.81
CA GLU A 25 -4.67 -13.67 -1.20
C GLU A 25 -4.42 -13.74 -2.71
N LYS A 26 -4.59 -14.91 -3.32
CA LYS A 26 -4.52 -15.07 -4.78
C LYS A 26 -5.57 -14.19 -5.48
N ARG A 27 -6.79 -14.14 -4.93
CA ARG A 27 -7.90 -13.38 -5.51
C ARG A 27 -7.76 -11.88 -5.33
N THR A 28 -7.39 -11.44 -4.13
CA THR A 28 -7.50 -10.02 -3.73
C THR A 28 -6.16 -9.28 -3.77
N ARG A 29 -5.05 -10.04 -3.75
CA ARG A 29 -3.70 -9.56 -3.46
C ARG A 29 -3.58 -8.84 -2.11
N LYS A 30 -4.52 -9.06 -1.18
CA LYS A 30 -4.43 -8.56 0.19
C LYS A 30 -3.82 -9.64 1.05
N VAL A 31 -2.56 -9.46 1.44
CA VAL A 31 -1.76 -10.48 2.13
C VAL A 31 -1.61 -10.16 3.60
N ARG A 32 -1.58 -11.21 4.44
CA ARG A 32 -1.41 -11.06 5.89
C ARG A 32 0.03 -10.75 6.29
N GLU A 33 1.00 -11.22 5.51
CA GLU A 33 2.43 -11.04 5.75
C GLU A 33 3.10 -10.28 4.61
N GLY A 34 3.12 -8.94 4.71
CA GLY A 34 3.64 -8.08 3.64
C GLY A 34 5.09 -8.36 3.27
N ASN A 35 5.96 -8.56 4.26
CA ASN A 35 7.39 -8.86 4.09
C ASN A 35 7.67 -10.23 3.45
N LYS A 36 6.66 -11.09 3.30
CA LYS A 36 6.78 -12.36 2.57
C LYS A 36 6.38 -12.23 1.11
N VAL A 37 5.83 -11.09 0.66
CA VAL A 37 5.22 -10.99 -0.67
C VAL A 37 5.64 -9.77 -1.46
N TRP A 38 5.71 -8.60 -0.84
CA TRP A 38 5.92 -7.36 -1.58
C TRP A 38 7.40 -7.05 -1.73
N ARG A 39 7.83 -6.81 -2.97
CA ARG A 39 9.21 -6.53 -3.34
C ARG A 39 9.35 -5.22 -4.10
N ASN A 40 10.51 -4.58 -4.03
CA ASN A 40 10.85 -3.36 -4.77
C ASN A 40 9.83 -2.21 -4.56
N PRO A 41 9.58 -1.76 -3.33
CA PRO A 41 8.59 -0.73 -3.05
C PRO A 41 8.98 0.60 -3.71
N LYS A 42 7.98 1.34 -4.20
CA LYS A 42 8.13 2.64 -4.86
C LYS A 42 7.03 3.57 -4.41
N LEU A 43 7.39 4.67 -3.76
CA LEU A 43 6.47 5.75 -3.45
C LEU A 43 6.40 6.74 -4.62
N LYS A 44 5.18 7.06 -5.06
CA LYS A 44 4.93 8.05 -6.10
C LYS A 44 3.92 9.08 -5.62
N LEU A 45 4.16 10.35 -5.95
CA LEU A 45 3.16 11.39 -5.83
C LEU A 45 2.36 11.46 -7.13
N GLU A 46 1.09 11.10 -7.09
CA GLU A 46 0.24 10.96 -8.28
C GLU A 46 -1.01 11.83 -8.19
N GLU A 47 -1.50 12.30 -9.34
CA GLU A 47 -2.81 12.93 -9.45
C GLU A 47 -3.91 11.88 -9.55
N ARG A 48 -4.97 12.05 -8.76
CA ARG A 48 -6.15 11.18 -8.73
C ARG A 48 -7.43 12.01 -8.75
N ASP A 49 -8.52 11.39 -9.17
CA ASP A 49 -9.85 11.99 -9.04
C ASP A 49 -10.22 12.16 -7.56
N ILE A 50 -10.89 13.26 -7.26
CA ILE A 50 -11.48 13.48 -5.95
C ILE A 50 -12.66 12.49 -5.83
N PRO A 51 -12.70 11.63 -4.80
CA PRO A 51 -13.75 10.64 -4.67
C PRO A 51 -15.10 11.30 -4.35
N GLU A 52 -16.18 10.71 -4.88
CA GLU A 52 -17.54 11.08 -4.54
C GLU A 52 -18.00 10.23 -3.35
N PRO A 53 -18.37 10.83 -2.19
CA PRO A 53 -18.84 10.08 -1.04
C PRO A 53 -20.24 9.51 -1.29
N LYS A 54 -20.50 8.30 -0.77
CA LYS A 54 -21.85 7.74 -0.65
C LYS A 54 -22.69 8.48 0.41
N PRO A 55 -24.01 8.22 0.51
CA PRO A 55 -24.87 8.88 1.49
C PRO A 55 -24.43 8.75 2.97
N ASP A 56 -23.66 7.72 3.30
CA ASP A 56 -23.15 7.40 4.64
C ASP A 56 -21.64 7.70 4.81
N GLU A 57 -21.01 8.35 3.82
CA GLU A 57 -19.58 8.68 3.83
C GLU A 57 -19.37 10.20 3.92
N VAL A 58 -18.20 10.63 4.40
CA VAL A 58 -17.79 12.05 4.39
C VAL A 58 -16.53 12.23 3.57
N LEU A 59 -16.47 13.34 2.82
CA LEU A 59 -15.26 13.74 2.09
C LEU A 59 -14.44 14.72 2.92
N ILE A 60 -13.24 14.30 3.34
CA ILE A 60 -12.35 15.11 4.16
C ILE A 60 -11.26 15.74 3.31
N ARG A 61 -11.14 17.07 3.39
CA ARG A 61 -9.95 17.78 2.90
C ARG A 61 -8.84 17.71 3.95
N VAL A 62 -7.99 16.69 3.83
CA VAL A 62 -6.84 16.47 4.72
C VAL A 62 -5.96 17.72 4.78
N LYS A 63 -5.66 18.20 5.99
CA LYS A 63 -4.80 19.37 6.23
C LYS A 63 -3.37 18.98 6.63
N ALA A 64 -3.25 17.88 7.37
CA ALA A 64 -1.99 17.30 7.80
C ALA A 64 -2.20 15.79 7.97
N CYS A 65 -1.15 15.02 7.75
CA CYS A 65 -1.06 13.58 7.96
C CYS A 65 0.38 13.31 8.42
N GLY A 66 0.53 12.57 9.51
CA GLY A 66 1.83 12.24 10.07
C GLY A 66 2.42 11.02 9.36
N ILE A 67 3.74 10.93 9.28
CA ILE A 67 4.42 9.75 8.78
C ILE A 67 4.62 8.79 9.96
N CYS A 68 4.00 7.62 9.88
CA CYS A 68 4.17 6.56 10.86
C CYS A 68 5.43 5.73 10.55
N GLY A 69 5.98 5.05 11.56
CA GLY A 69 7.05 4.07 11.33
C GLY A 69 6.65 2.97 10.35
N SER A 70 5.36 2.59 10.30
CA SER A 70 4.86 1.64 9.30
C SER A 70 5.00 2.12 7.87
N ASP A 71 4.81 3.42 7.61
CA ASP A 71 4.97 3.98 6.27
C ASP A 71 6.42 3.88 5.79
N ILE A 72 7.36 4.08 6.72
CA ILE A 72 8.78 3.88 6.48
C ILE A 72 9.06 2.40 6.21
N HIS A 73 8.52 1.49 7.02
CA HIS A 73 8.70 0.04 6.85
C HIS A 73 8.04 -0.55 5.60
N PHE A 74 7.10 0.16 4.95
CA PHE A 74 6.61 -0.20 3.62
C PHE A 74 7.62 0.10 2.51
N LEU A 75 8.57 1.01 2.75
CA LEU A 75 9.61 1.42 1.78
C LEU A 75 10.98 0.82 2.08
N GLU A 76 11.29 0.61 3.35
CA GLU A 76 12.50 -0.09 3.77
C GLU A 76 12.44 -1.55 3.32
N THR A 77 13.56 -2.04 2.82
CA THR A 77 13.70 -3.40 2.36
C THR A 77 14.81 -4.15 3.06
N ASP A 78 14.67 -5.47 3.12
CA ASP A 78 15.82 -6.34 3.35
C ASP A 78 16.73 -6.43 2.11
N GLU A 79 17.80 -7.24 2.22
CA GLU A 79 18.81 -7.42 1.19
C GLU A 79 18.25 -7.96 -0.14
N ASP A 80 17.14 -8.70 -0.08
CA ASP A 80 16.47 -9.24 -1.26
C ASP A 80 15.51 -8.23 -1.91
N GLY A 81 15.29 -7.08 -1.28
CA GLY A 81 14.38 -6.04 -1.76
C GLY A 81 12.92 -6.22 -1.31
N TYR A 82 12.65 -7.11 -0.34
CA TYR A 82 11.31 -7.26 0.23
C TYR A 82 11.06 -6.20 1.29
N ILE A 83 9.84 -5.67 1.36
CA ILE A 83 9.47 -4.71 2.41
C ILE A 83 9.69 -5.34 3.79
N ILE A 84 10.04 -4.55 4.80
CA ILE A 84 10.24 -5.11 6.14
C ILE A 84 8.95 -5.16 6.97
N TYR A 85 7.89 -4.42 6.57
CA TYR A 85 6.62 -4.45 7.28
C TYR A 85 5.95 -5.83 7.23
N PRO A 86 5.72 -6.48 8.38
CA PRO A 86 5.27 -7.88 8.41
C PRO A 86 3.75 -8.06 8.38
N GLY A 87 2.99 -6.96 8.36
CA GLY A 87 1.54 -7.02 8.55
C GLY A 87 0.72 -7.03 7.27
N LEU A 88 -0.58 -6.82 7.47
CA LEU A 88 -1.60 -6.80 6.43
C LEU A 88 -1.32 -5.69 5.41
N THR A 89 -1.19 -6.05 4.13
CA THR A 89 -0.87 -5.11 3.06
C THR A 89 -1.56 -5.46 1.75
N ARG A 90 -1.78 -4.45 0.91
CA ARG A 90 -2.24 -4.59 -0.48
C ARG A 90 -1.72 -3.41 -1.27
N PHE A 91 -0.86 -3.65 -2.26
CA PHE A 91 -0.37 -2.59 -3.14
C PHE A 91 -0.93 -2.72 -4.57
N PRO A 92 -1.14 -1.59 -5.27
CA PRO A 92 -0.88 -0.21 -4.83
C PRO A 92 -1.88 0.34 -3.80
N CYS A 93 -1.43 1.25 -2.92
CA CYS A 93 -2.25 1.89 -1.90
C CYS A 93 -1.87 3.37 -1.70
N VAL A 94 -2.85 4.24 -1.43
CA VAL A 94 -2.58 5.57 -0.88
C VAL A 94 -2.23 5.38 0.60
N ILE A 95 -1.08 5.90 1.05
CA ILE A 95 -0.62 5.77 2.44
C ILE A 95 -0.84 7.07 3.22
N GLY A 96 -0.78 6.97 4.55
CA GLY A 96 -1.00 8.08 5.50
C GLY A 96 -2.04 7.80 6.57
#